data_AF-A0A127T203-F1
#
_entry.id   AF-A0A127T203-F1
#
_cell.length_a   1.000
_cell.length_b   1.000
_cell.length_c   1.000
_cell.angle_alpha   90.00
_cell.angle_beta   90.00
_cell.angle_gamma   90.00
#
_symmetry.space_group_name_H-M   'P 1'
#
loop_
_entity.id
_entity.type
_entity.pdbx_description
1 polymer ?
#
loop_
_entity_poly.entity_id
_entity_poly.type
_entity_poly.pdbx_seq_one_letter_code
_entity_poly.pdbx_strand_id
1 'polypeptide(L)' 'MYSTRHTDEGKARGRPVGVTIDPAGALIIADDLTNAVWRVTYDGD' A
#
# COMPACT_ATOMS: atom_id res chain seq x y z
N MET A 1 6.99 10.74 22.74
CA MET A 1 5.69 11.10 22.15
C MET A 1 5.85 10.95 20.64
N TYR A 2 5.32 9.88 20.03
CA TYR A 2 5.39 9.70 18.58
C TYR A 2 4.21 10.44 17.96
N SER A 3 4.49 11.46 17.14
CA SER A 3 3.49 12.16 16.35
C SER A 3 3.20 11.32 15.11
N THR A 4 2.03 10.70 15.06
CA THR A 4 1.53 10.09 13.82
C THR A 4 1.01 11.21 12.93
N ARG A 5 1.77 11.55 11.89
CA ARG A 5 1.24 12.37 10.79
C ARG A 5 0.26 11.51 10.00
N HIS A 6 -1.04 11.76 10.14
CA HIS A 6 -2.04 11.34 9.18
C HIS A 6 -2.07 12.40 8.08
N THR A 7 -1.60 12.05 6.89
CA THR A 7 -1.80 12.89 5.70
C THR A 7 -3.23 12.67 5.21
N ASP A 8 -3.99 13.75 5.16
CA ASP A 8 -5.38 13.76 4.73
C ASP A 8 -5.50 13.19 3.32
N GLU A 9 -6.11 12.01 3.26
CA GLU A 9 -7.00 11.61 2.16
C GLU A 9 -7.81 10.38 2.56
N GLY A 10 -7.33 9.56 3.53
CA GLY A 10 -8.10 8.52 4.25
C GLY A 10 -8.83 7.47 3.41
N LYS A 11 -8.75 7.59 2.09
CA LYS A 11 -9.47 6.81 1.10
C LYS A 11 -8.48 5.83 0.51
N ALA A 12 -8.87 4.56 0.53
CA ALA A 12 -8.14 3.54 -0.19
C ALA A 12 -8.20 3.86 -1.70
N ARG A 13 -7.11 3.59 -2.43
CA ARG A 13 -7.04 3.70 -3.90
C ARG A 13 -7.88 2.62 -4.63
N GLY A 14 -8.50 1.74 -3.85
CA GLY A 14 -9.35 0.59 -4.16
C GLY A 14 -9.38 -0.31 -2.92
N ARG A 15 -10.34 -1.22 -2.73
CA ARG A 15 -10.31 -2.07 -1.53
C ARG A 15 -9.26 -3.16 -1.75
N PRO A 16 -8.29 -3.35 -0.84
CA PRO A 16 -7.35 -4.44 -0.95
C PRO A 16 -8.10 -5.77 -0.80
N VAL A 17 -7.99 -6.63 -1.81
CA VAL A 17 -8.58 -7.99 -1.81
C VAL A 17 -7.53 -9.09 -1.73
N GLY A 18 -6.26 -8.74 -1.96
CA GLY A 18 -5.12 -9.64 -1.77
C GLY A 18 -3.88 -8.85 -1.40
N VAL A 19 -3.09 -9.41 -0.48
CA VAL A 19 -1.81 -8.84 -0.04
C VAL A 19 -0.76 -9.95 0.06
N THR A 20 0.45 -9.66 -0.42
CA THR A 20 1.61 -10.55 -0.25
C THR A 20 2.92 -9.74 -0.29
N ILE A 21 4.04 -10.39 0.02
CA ILE A 21 5.38 -9.84 -0.12
C ILE A 21 6.07 -10.55 -1.30
N ASP A 22 6.72 -9.78 -2.18
CA ASP A 22 7.54 -10.36 -3.26
C ASP A 22 8.93 -10.82 -2.74
N PRO A 23 9.68 -11.62 -3.49
CA PRO A 23 11.01 -12.07 -3.05
C PRO A 23 12.04 -10.96 -2.81
N ALA A 24 11.81 -9.75 -3.34
CA ALA A 24 12.66 -8.59 -3.13
C ALA A 24 12.23 -7.77 -1.89
N GLY A 25 11.15 -8.17 -1.21
CA GLY A 25 10.63 -7.52 -0.01
C GLY A 25 9.62 -6.41 -0.26
N ALA A 26 9.15 -6.20 -1.50
CA ALA A 26 8.11 -5.21 -1.77
C ALA A 26 6.73 -5.72 -1.33
N LEU A 27 5.87 -4.81 -0.85
CA LEU A 27 4.48 -5.10 -0.55
C LEU A 27 3.66 -5.05 -1.84
N ILE A 28 2.97 -6.15 -2.14
CA ILE A 28 2.10 -6.30 -3.31
C ILE A 28 0.64 -6.22 -2.85
N ILE A 29 -0.16 -5.37 -3.50
CA ILE A 29 -1.58 -5.16 -3.20
C ILE A 29 -2.39 -5.29 -4.48
N ALA A 30 -3.39 -6.17 -4.49
CA ALA A 30 -4.41 -6.23 -5.54
C ALA A 30 -5.69 -5.53 -5.07
N ASP A 31 -6.30 -4.69 -5.92
CA ASP A 31 -7.54 -3.99 -5.61
C ASP A 31 -8.74 -4.37 -6.49
N ASP A 32 -9.95 -4.20 -5.94
CA ASP A 32 -11.22 -4.57 -6.56
C ASP A 32 -11.89 -3.47 -7.40
N LEU A 33 -11.34 -2.26 -7.44
CA LEU A 33 -11.96 -1.10 -8.10
C LEU A 33 -11.37 -0.88 -9.50
N THR A 34 -10.05 -0.97 -9.61
CA THR A 34 -9.30 -0.64 -10.83
C THR A 34 -8.70 -1.87 -11.50
N ASN A 35 -8.74 -3.03 -10.82
CA ASN A 35 -7.98 -4.24 -11.17
C ASN A 35 -6.46 -4.00 -11.23
N ALA A 36 -5.96 -2.98 -10.53
CA ALA A 36 -4.54 -2.70 -10.46
C ALA A 36 -3.84 -3.61 -9.45
N VAL A 37 -2.54 -3.81 -9.71
CA VAL A 37 -1.60 -4.39 -8.76
C VAL A 37 -0.60 -3.30 -8.40
N TRP A 38 -0.59 -2.89 -7.13
CA TRP A 38 0.34 -1.91 -6.60
C TRP A 38 1.55 -2.61 -6.01
N ARG A 39 2.75 -2.12 -6.35
CA ARG A 39 4.01 -2.53 -5.73
C ARG A 39 4.53 -1.36 -4.91
N VAL A 40 4.61 -1.55 -3.60
CA VAL A 40 5.11 -0.54 -2.66
C VAL A 40 6.50 -0.93 -2.20
N THR A 41 7.47 -0.04 -2.41
CA THR A 41 8.83 -0.14 -1.89
C THR A 41 9.03 0.89 -0.79
N TYR A 42 9.92 0.58 0.15
CA TYR A 42 10.41 1.57 1.11
C TYR A 42 11.63 2.27 0.52
N ASP A 43 11.60 3.60 0.48
CA ASP A 43 12.67 4.41 -0.12
C ASP A 43 13.84 4.71 0.83
N GLY A 44 13.73 4.37 2.12
CA GLY A 44 14.87 4.41 3.04
C GLY A 44 15.06 5.69 3.85
N ASP A 45 14.36 6.78 3.49
CA ASP A 45 14.53 8.12 4.08
C ASP A 45 13.51 8.46 5.18
#